data_AF-A0A968T3N8-F1
#
_entry.id   AF-A0A968T3N8-F1
#
_cell.length_a   1.000
_cell.length_b   1.000
_cell.length_c   1.000
_cell.angle_alpha   90.00
_cell.angle_beta   90.00
_cell.angle_gamma   90.00
#
_symmetry.space_group_name_H-M   'P 1'
#
loop_
_entity.id
_entity.type
_entity.pdbx_description
1 polymer ?
#
loop_
_entity_poly.entity_id
_entity_poly.type
_entity_poly.pdbx_seq_one_letter_code
_entity_poly.pdbx_strand_id
1 'polypeptide(L)'
;MIQRWQTGLFGLILVLVVLILPLPTQAQTSERCFPETGYCIDGAIRAYWERNGALPVFGYPKTAQRVETVEGRTLHVQWFERDRLEIQSDGTVTAGRLGARLLDLTWRPWRNFPQTSAQPGCRFFPETGHSICDKFDRYWQANGGLERFGYALTEPFVETIEGRDYLVQYFERRRMELHPELPGAPILLGLLGNEVQTFSTNINRVTGECLANMAGEMRRAYAKLTTPEVLGCPALYAPNGMAASIQRMERGEMIWFDAPDGPIPGGVLNDMIFGYIQWPGQLLASYRNYDDTWQEGVDPEVPPFTAPVGLYAPWRGFGKAWANDSVLREQIGWAIEPQAQTRLGEYQIFDGGLLVRIYEPGTGGTVYAFGGYGNFSMVQRVVP
;
A
#
# COMPACT_ATOMS: atom_id res chain seq x y z
N MET A 1 27.26 -23.46 -110.88
CA MET A 1 27.49 -24.77 -110.23
C MET A 1 27.84 -24.49 -108.78
N ILE A 2 27.25 -25.25 -107.86
CA ILE A 2 27.36 -25.17 -106.37
C ILE A 2 26.27 -24.31 -105.70
N GLN A 3 25.31 -25.07 -105.20
CA GLN A 3 24.08 -24.78 -104.47
C GLN A 3 24.42 -24.84 -102.97
N ARG A 4 23.96 -23.86 -102.16
CA ARG A 4 24.00 -23.95 -100.70
C ARG A 4 22.60 -23.88 -100.13
N TRP A 5 22.26 -24.93 -99.40
CA TRP A 5 21.02 -25.20 -98.69
C TRP A 5 20.98 -24.40 -97.39
N GLN A 6 19.83 -23.82 -97.04
CA GLN A 6 19.53 -23.43 -95.67
C GLN A 6 18.28 -24.19 -95.19
N THR A 7 18.52 -25.02 -94.18
CA THR A 7 17.56 -25.79 -93.39
C THR A 7 16.79 -24.87 -92.44
N GLY A 8 15.49 -25.12 -92.28
CA GLY A 8 14.62 -24.39 -91.37
C GLY A 8 14.80 -24.75 -89.89
N LEU A 9 14.19 -23.93 -89.01
CA LEU A 9 13.90 -24.28 -87.63
C LEU A 9 12.58 -23.60 -87.21
N PHE A 10 11.55 -24.40 -86.96
CA PHE A 10 10.30 -24.00 -86.31
C PHE A 10 10.55 -23.86 -84.80
N GLY A 11 10.30 -22.67 -84.24
CA GLY A 11 10.36 -22.42 -82.79
C GLY A 11 8.99 -22.61 -82.13
N LEU A 12 8.90 -23.57 -81.20
CA LEU A 12 7.74 -23.81 -80.33
C LEU A 12 7.73 -22.76 -79.20
N ILE A 13 6.69 -21.93 -79.08
CA ILE A 13 6.52 -21.00 -77.96
C ILE A 13 5.72 -21.72 -76.85
N LEU A 14 6.35 -21.94 -75.70
CA LEU A 14 5.73 -22.48 -74.49
C LEU A 14 5.20 -21.32 -73.64
N VAL A 15 3.87 -21.20 -73.51
CA VAL A 15 3.23 -20.19 -72.64
C VAL A 15 3.17 -20.75 -71.21
N LEU A 16 3.90 -20.11 -70.29
CA LEU A 16 3.90 -20.44 -68.86
C LEU A 16 2.74 -19.69 -68.17
N VAL A 17 1.69 -20.42 -67.77
CA VAL A 17 0.59 -19.86 -66.95
C VAL A 17 1.01 -19.91 -65.48
N VAL A 18 1.30 -18.76 -64.88
CA VAL A 18 1.56 -18.62 -63.45
C VAL A 18 0.22 -18.50 -62.71
N LEU A 19 -0.14 -19.53 -61.95
CA LEU A 19 -1.27 -19.50 -61.01
C LEU A 19 -0.88 -18.66 -59.78
N ILE A 20 -1.47 -17.47 -59.65
CA ILE A 20 -1.40 -16.64 -58.45
C ILE A 20 -2.42 -17.19 -57.45
N LEU A 21 -1.96 -17.95 -56.46
CA LEU A 21 -2.80 -18.34 -55.32
C LEU A 21 -2.92 -17.14 -54.36
N PRO A 22 -4.14 -16.76 -53.92
CA PRO A 22 -4.30 -15.71 -52.93
C PRO A 22 -3.76 -16.18 -51.58
N LEU A 23 -2.80 -15.46 -51.02
CA LEU A 23 -2.36 -15.65 -49.64
C LEU A 23 -3.52 -15.29 -48.69
N PRO A 24 -3.73 -16.05 -47.60
CA PRO A 24 -4.73 -15.68 -46.60
C PRO A 24 -4.35 -14.32 -46.00
N THR A 25 -5.24 -13.36 -46.13
CA THR A 25 -5.12 -12.07 -45.46
C THR A 25 -5.35 -12.34 -43.97
N GLN A 26 -4.31 -12.31 -43.15
CA GLN A 26 -4.51 -12.27 -41.70
C GLN A 26 -5.22 -10.94 -41.40
N ALA A 27 -6.46 -11.03 -40.91
CA ALA A 27 -7.10 -9.88 -40.29
C ALA A 27 -6.17 -9.38 -39.18
N GLN A 28 -5.70 -8.14 -39.32
CA GLN A 28 -4.87 -7.50 -38.32
C GLN A 28 -5.69 -7.43 -37.04
N THR A 29 -5.41 -8.30 -36.08
CA THR A 29 -6.16 -8.35 -34.82
C THR A 29 -6.10 -6.97 -34.18
N SER A 30 -7.25 -6.46 -33.72
CA SER A 30 -7.32 -5.21 -32.95
C SER A 30 -6.58 -5.31 -31.61
N GLU A 31 -6.10 -6.49 -31.28
CA GLU A 31 -5.34 -6.83 -30.11
C GLU A 31 -3.84 -6.50 -30.26
N ARG A 32 -3.22 -6.04 -29.17
CA ARG A 32 -1.78 -5.83 -29.03
C ARG A 32 -1.26 -6.71 -27.90
N CYS A 33 -0.39 -7.66 -28.22
CA CYS A 33 0.20 -8.59 -27.26
C CYS A 33 1.61 -8.19 -26.82
N PHE A 34 1.95 -8.49 -25.57
CA PHE A 34 3.24 -8.16 -24.96
C PHE A 34 3.98 -9.44 -24.57
N PRO A 35 5.07 -9.82 -25.26
CA PRO A 35 5.81 -11.06 -24.98
C PRO A 35 6.41 -11.08 -23.56
N GLU A 36 6.67 -9.92 -22.95
CA GLU A 36 7.23 -9.78 -21.60
C GLU A 36 6.30 -10.32 -20.52
N THR A 37 4.99 -10.34 -20.78
CA THR A 37 3.97 -10.77 -19.80
C THR A 37 3.04 -11.86 -20.33
N GLY A 38 3.01 -12.07 -21.65
CA GLY A 38 2.08 -12.99 -22.32
C GLY A 38 0.64 -12.48 -22.40
N TYR A 39 0.35 -11.26 -21.90
CA TYR A 39 -0.98 -10.67 -21.96
C TYR A 39 -1.12 -9.73 -23.15
N CYS A 40 -2.36 -9.59 -23.59
CA CYS A 40 -2.74 -8.71 -24.68
C CYS A 40 -3.78 -7.68 -24.23
N ILE A 41 -3.80 -6.53 -24.90
CA ILE A 41 -4.80 -5.48 -24.72
C ILE A 41 -5.59 -5.32 -26.02
N ASP A 42 -6.89 -5.07 -25.93
CA ASP A 42 -7.77 -4.91 -27.08
C ASP A 42 -8.83 -3.83 -26.83
N GLY A 43 -9.56 -3.44 -27.88
CA GLY A 43 -10.76 -2.62 -27.82
C GLY A 43 -10.55 -1.28 -27.12
N ALA A 44 -11.52 -0.92 -26.28
CA ALA A 44 -11.53 0.36 -25.57
C ALA A 44 -10.32 0.53 -24.63
N ILE A 45 -9.86 -0.55 -23.99
CA ILE A 45 -8.69 -0.54 -23.10
C ILE A 45 -7.42 -0.24 -23.90
N ARG A 46 -7.19 -0.95 -25.02
CA ARG A 46 -6.05 -0.66 -25.91
C ARG A 46 -6.07 0.79 -26.37
N ALA A 47 -7.23 1.24 -26.86
CA ALA A 47 -7.38 2.58 -27.42
C ALA A 47 -7.12 3.67 -26.36
N TYR A 48 -7.59 3.46 -25.12
CA TYR A 48 -7.30 4.35 -24.00
C TYR A 48 -5.81 4.32 -23.63
N TRP A 49 -5.21 3.13 -23.51
CA TRP A 49 -3.80 2.96 -23.16
C TRP A 49 -2.88 3.67 -24.17
N GLU A 50 -3.12 3.51 -25.48
CA GLU A 50 -2.31 4.12 -26.54
C GLU A 50 -2.42 5.65 -26.57
N ARG A 51 -3.63 6.20 -26.37
CA ARG A 51 -3.84 7.66 -26.36
C ARG A 51 -3.28 8.34 -25.11
N ASN A 52 -3.24 7.63 -23.98
CA ASN A 52 -2.90 8.21 -22.68
C ASN A 52 -1.44 7.95 -22.24
N GLY A 53 -0.54 7.78 -23.21
CA GLY A 53 0.90 7.72 -22.97
C GLY A 53 1.48 6.30 -22.83
N ALA A 54 0.69 5.26 -23.07
CA ALA A 54 1.18 3.91 -23.32
C ALA A 54 2.08 3.35 -22.19
N LEU A 55 3.15 2.64 -22.57
CA LEU A 55 4.00 1.87 -21.66
C LEU A 55 4.62 2.71 -20.53
N PRO A 56 5.15 3.92 -20.76
CA PRO A 56 5.65 4.79 -19.68
C PRO A 56 4.63 5.12 -18.59
N VAL A 57 3.34 5.06 -18.91
CA VAL A 57 2.25 5.51 -18.03
C VAL A 57 1.61 4.36 -17.27
N PHE A 58 1.27 3.29 -17.99
CA PHE A 58 0.52 2.17 -17.42
C PHE A 58 1.44 0.98 -17.13
N GLY A 59 2.61 0.90 -17.77
CA GLY A 59 3.44 -0.30 -17.79
C GLY A 59 2.82 -1.43 -18.60
N TYR A 60 3.39 -2.63 -18.44
CA TYR A 60 2.91 -3.83 -19.11
C TYR A 60 1.58 -4.33 -18.52
N PRO A 61 0.71 -4.97 -19.32
CA PRO A 61 -0.47 -5.63 -18.80
C PRO A 61 -0.06 -6.80 -17.88
N LYS A 62 -0.73 -6.92 -16.74
CA LYS A 62 -0.47 -7.95 -15.73
C LYS A 62 -1.46 -9.10 -15.77
N THR A 63 -2.56 -8.91 -16.49
CA THR A 63 -3.65 -9.88 -16.56
C THR A 63 -4.38 -9.77 -17.90
N ALA A 64 -5.17 -10.79 -18.25
CA ALA A 64 -6.23 -10.63 -19.24
C ALA A 64 -7.33 -9.68 -18.71
N GLN A 65 -8.11 -9.09 -19.63
CA GLN A 65 -9.32 -8.34 -19.26
C GLN A 65 -10.33 -9.30 -18.61
N ARG A 66 -10.91 -8.90 -17.47
CA ARG A 66 -11.88 -9.72 -16.72
C ARG A 66 -12.92 -8.85 -16.03
N VAL A 67 -13.96 -9.47 -15.48
CA VAL A 67 -14.95 -8.78 -14.66
C VAL A 67 -14.50 -8.79 -13.21
N GLU A 68 -14.54 -7.63 -12.55
CA GLU A 68 -14.27 -7.49 -11.11
C GLU A 68 -15.32 -6.60 -10.45
N THR A 69 -15.54 -6.80 -9.15
CA THR A 69 -16.26 -5.84 -8.32
C THR A 69 -15.27 -4.82 -7.77
N VAL A 70 -15.40 -3.57 -8.20
CA VAL A 70 -14.56 -2.44 -7.79
C VAL A 70 -15.46 -1.43 -7.10
N GLU A 71 -15.21 -1.14 -5.82
CA GLU A 71 -15.95 -0.13 -5.06
C GLU A 71 -17.48 -0.32 -5.13
N GLY A 72 -17.93 -1.58 -5.05
CA GLY A 72 -19.34 -1.95 -5.13
C GLY A 72 -19.93 -1.99 -6.55
N ARG A 73 -19.12 -1.79 -7.59
CA ARG A 73 -19.55 -1.79 -9.00
C ARG A 73 -18.90 -2.95 -9.76
N THR A 74 -19.68 -3.68 -10.54
CA THR A 74 -19.18 -4.73 -11.43
C THR A 74 -18.68 -4.11 -12.74
N LEU A 75 -17.38 -4.14 -12.99
CA LEU A 75 -16.74 -3.52 -14.14
C LEU A 75 -15.89 -4.53 -14.93
N HIS A 76 -15.73 -4.32 -16.23
CA HIS A 76 -14.66 -4.97 -16.98
C HIS A 76 -13.37 -4.20 -16.72
N VAL A 77 -12.35 -4.91 -16.25
CA VAL A 77 -11.07 -4.33 -15.86
C VAL A 77 -9.91 -5.08 -16.48
N GLN A 78 -8.80 -4.38 -16.67
CA GLN A 78 -7.52 -5.00 -16.94
C GLN A 78 -6.45 -4.34 -16.08
N TRP A 79 -5.64 -5.18 -15.44
CA TRP A 79 -4.55 -4.72 -14.59
C TRP A 79 -3.27 -4.55 -15.40
N PHE A 80 -2.51 -3.53 -15.03
CA PHE A 80 -1.20 -3.18 -15.55
C PHE A 80 -0.24 -2.97 -14.38
N GLU A 81 1.06 -2.83 -14.65
CA GLU A 81 2.06 -2.63 -13.58
C GLU A 81 1.79 -1.37 -12.74
N ARG A 82 1.29 -0.30 -13.36
CA ARG A 82 1.09 1.01 -12.72
C ARG A 82 -0.38 1.37 -12.51
N ASP A 83 -1.32 0.56 -13.02
CA ASP A 83 -2.74 0.93 -13.03
C ASP A 83 -3.70 -0.26 -13.15
N ARG A 84 -4.98 0.02 -12.96
CA ARG A 84 -6.11 -0.79 -13.41
C ARG A 84 -6.98 0.07 -14.32
N LEU A 85 -7.14 -0.33 -15.58
CA LEU A 85 -8.08 0.32 -16.49
C LEU A 85 -9.46 -0.31 -16.34
N GLU A 86 -10.48 0.54 -16.23
CA GLU A 86 -11.85 0.17 -15.91
C GLU A 86 -12.80 0.67 -16.99
N ILE A 87 -13.54 -0.25 -17.62
CA ILE A 87 -14.63 0.10 -18.53
C ILE A 87 -15.87 0.37 -17.67
N GLN A 88 -16.30 1.62 -17.64
CA GLN A 88 -17.46 2.11 -16.94
C GLN A 88 -18.76 1.62 -17.60
N SER A 89 -19.88 1.75 -16.89
CA SER A 89 -21.20 1.31 -17.35
C SER A 89 -21.68 2.04 -18.61
N ASP A 90 -21.19 3.25 -18.88
CA ASP A 90 -21.45 4.02 -20.09
C ASP A 90 -20.45 3.73 -21.22
N GLY A 91 -19.54 2.78 -21.02
CA GLY A 91 -18.49 2.39 -21.98
C GLY A 91 -17.24 3.28 -21.93
N THR A 92 -17.20 4.33 -21.11
CA THR A 92 -15.98 5.13 -20.94
C THR A 92 -14.90 4.32 -20.23
N VAL A 93 -13.62 4.58 -20.55
CA VAL A 93 -12.49 3.94 -19.87
C VAL A 93 -11.85 4.93 -18.92
N THR A 94 -11.66 4.51 -17.67
CA THR A 94 -11.00 5.32 -16.65
C THR A 94 -9.84 4.55 -16.02
N ALA A 95 -8.83 5.29 -15.56
CA ALA A 95 -7.87 4.78 -14.61
C ALA A 95 -8.53 4.61 -13.23
N GLY A 96 -8.27 3.46 -12.59
CA GLY A 96 -8.76 3.14 -11.26
C GLY A 96 -8.13 4.04 -10.20
N ARG A 97 -8.83 4.21 -9.08
CA ARG A 97 -8.37 5.05 -7.95
C ARG A 97 -7.29 4.35 -7.10
N LEU A 98 -6.22 3.87 -7.75
CA LEU A 98 -5.22 3.03 -7.09
C LEU A 98 -4.36 3.80 -6.08
N GLY A 99 -4.21 5.13 -6.22
CA GLY A 99 -3.51 5.93 -5.23
C GLY A 99 -4.30 6.02 -3.92
N ALA A 100 -5.60 6.31 -4.02
CA ALA A 100 -6.51 6.23 -2.87
C ALA A 100 -6.55 4.82 -2.27
N ARG A 101 -6.66 3.79 -3.13
CA ARG A 101 -6.77 2.40 -2.68
C ARG A 101 -5.52 1.95 -1.94
N LEU A 102 -4.31 2.31 -2.40
CA LEU A 102 -3.10 1.92 -1.69
C LEU A 102 -2.99 2.61 -0.33
N LEU A 103 -3.37 3.88 -0.23
CA LEU A 103 -3.44 4.60 1.05
C LEU A 103 -4.39 3.90 2.03
N ASP A 104 -5.57 3.49 1.59
CA ASP A 104 -6.52 2.72 2.42
C ASP A 104 -5.93 1.35 2.84
N LEU A 105 -5.37 0.59 1.89
CA LEU A 105 -4.75 -0.72 2.12
C LEU A 105 -3.54 -0.67 3.06
N THR A 106 -2.88 0.48 3.15
CA THR A 106 -1.74 0.69 4.05
C THR A 106 -2.13 1.38 5.36
N TRP A 107 -3.44 1.53 5.63
CA TRP A 107 -3.98 2.20 6.82
C TRP A 107 -3.57 3.67 6.96
N ARG A 108 -3.42 4.32 5.82
CA ARG A 108 -3.08 5.74 5.70
C ARG A 108 -4.21 6.45 4.95
N PRO A 109 -5.47 6.41 5.42
CA PRO A 109 -6.56 7.04 4.69
C PRO A 109 -6.24 8.50 4.45
N TRP A 110 -6.38 8.95 3.21
CA TRP A 110 -5.95 10.28 2.79
C TRP A 110 -6.54 11.42 3.65
N ARG A 111 -7.73 11.20 4.23
CA ARG A 111 -8.41 12.14 5.14
C ARG A 111 -7.62 12.48 6.40
N ASN A 112 -6.65 11.64 6.77
CA ASN A 112 -5.80 11.87 7.94
C ASN A 112 -4.53 12.68 7.60
N PHE A 113 -4.25 12.92 6.31
CA PHE A 113 -3.17 13.80 5.92
C PHE A 113 -3.57 15.26 6.18
N PRO A 114 -2.63 16.14 6.56
CA PRO A 114 -2.95 17.53 6.80
C PRO A 114 -3.39 18.18 5.52
N GLN A 115 -4.51 18.88 5.63
CA GLN A 115 -5.01 19.72 4.56
C GLN A 115 -4.28 21.05 4.57
N THR A 116 -4.19 21.66 3.41
CA THR A 116 -3.64 23.00 3.22
C THR A 116 -4.74 23.97 2.81
N SER A 117 -4.39 25.24 2.69
CA SER A 117 -5.23 26.27 2.10
C SER A 117 -4.69 26.66 0.73
N ALA A 118 -5.49 27.34 -0.08
CA ALA A 118 -5.04 27.83 -1.38
C ALA A 118 -3.84 28.77 -1.22
N GLN A 119 -2.77 28.51 -1.98
CA GLN A 119 -1.53 29.29 -1.96
C GLN A 119 -1.15 29.74 -3.38
N PRO A 120 -0.60 30.97 -3.55
CA PRO A 120 -0.11 31.44 -4.84
C PRO A 120 0.98 30.50 -5.39
N GLY A 121 0.90 30.18 -6.69
CA GLY A 121 1.87 29.29 -7.36
C GLY A 121 1.58 27.79 -7.21
N CYS A 122 0.53 27.42 -6.48
CA CYS A 122 0.06 26.05 -6.34
C CYS A 122 -1.39 25.92 -6.84
N ARG A 123 -1.73 24.74 -7.36
CA ARG A 123 -3.11 24.37 -7.70
C ARG A 123 -3.75 23.70 -6.49
N PHE A 124 -4.74 24.36 -5.92
CA PHE A 124 -5.52 23.86 -4.79
C PHE A 124 -6.78 23.10 -5.24
N PHE A 125 -7.06 21.98 -4.59
CA PHE A 125 -8.26 21.16 -4.81
C PHE A 125 -9.19 21.24 -3.60
N PRO A 126 -10.25 22.06 -3.64
CA PRO A 126 -11.17 22.20 -2.50
C PRO A 126 -11.91 20.90 -2.17
N GLU A 127 -12.02 19.96 -3.11
CA GLU A 127 -12.66 18.66 -2.93
C GLU A 127 -11.95 17.79 -1.90
N THR A 128 -10.62 17.94 -1.79
CA THR A 128 -9.78 17.11 -0.92
C THR A 128 -9.00 17.93 0.11
N GLY A 129 -8.87 19.25 -0.08
CA GLY A 129 -8.11 20.14 0.78
C GLY A 129 -6.60 20.07 0.55
N HIS A 130 -6.15 19.56 -0.61
CA HIS A 130 -4.73 19.41 -0.94
C HIS A 130 -4.31 20.27 -2.13
N SER A 131 -3.00 20.56 -2.21
CA SER A 131 -2.42 21.32 -3.32
C SER A 131 -1.39 20.53 -4.11
N ILE A 132 -1.16 20.94 -5.36
CA ILE A 132 0.01 20.51 -6.14
C ILE A 132 0.81 21.73 -6.55
N CYS A 133 2.13 21.62 -6.46
CA CYS A 133 3.06 22.71 -6.72
C CYS A 133 4.23 22.22 -7.59
N ASP A 134 5.02 23.16 -8.10
CA ASP A 134 6.33 22.91 -8.71
C ASP A 134 6.37 21.80 -9.79
N LYS A 135 7.24 20.80 -9.62
CA LYS A 135 7.44 19.71 -10.56
C LYS A 135 6.22 18.79 -10.64
N PHE A 136 5.51 18.60 -9.54
CA PHE A 136 4.29 17.78 -9.51
C PHE A 136 3.18 18.44 -10.33
N ASP A 137 2.92 19.74 -10.14
CA ASP A 137 1.91 20.47 -10.92
C ASP A 137 2.27 20.52 -12.41
N ARG A 138 3.53 20.82 -12.76
CA ARG A 138 3.98 20.79 -14.17
C ARG A 138 3.79 19.41 -14.80
N TYR A 139 4.15 18.35 -14.11
CA TYR A 139 3.97 16.99 -14.62
C TYR A 139 2.48 16.67 -14.77
N TRP A 140 1.66 16.95 -13.76
CA TRP A 140 0.22 16.72 -13.77
C TRP A 140 -0.46 17.41 -14.96
N GLN A 141 -0.16 18.70 -15.19
CA GLN A 141 -0.71 19.47 -16.30
C GLN A 141 -0.28 18.93 -17.67
N ALA A 142 1.01 18.62 -17.84
CA ALA A 142 1.54 18.13 -19.11
C ALA A 142 1.08 16.71 -19.47
N ASN A 143 0.54 15.96 -18.51
CA ASN A 143 0.28 14.53 -18.65
C ASN A 143 -1.20 14.15 -18.49
N GLY A 144 -2.14 15.06 -18.76
CA GLY A 144 -3.58 14.75 -18.82
C GLY A 144 -4.40 15.16 -17.60
N GLY A 145 -3.77 15.78 -16.59
CA GLY A 145 -4.46 16.45 -15.50
C GLY A 145 -5.49 15.60 -14.76
N LEU A 146 -6.67 16.18 -14.52
CA LEU A 146 -7.69 15.62 -13.65
C LEU A 146 -8.21 14.27 -14.14
N GLU A 147 -8.38 14.12 -15.44
CA GLU A 147 -8.86 12.87 -16.04
C GLU A 147 -7.92 11.70 -15.73
N ARG A 148 -6.60 11.95 -15.79
CA ARG A 148 -5.59 10.89 -15.64
C ARG A 148 -5.18 10.64 -14.18
N PHE A 149 -4.99 11.70 -13.40
CA PHE A 149 -4.44 11.59 -12.05
C PHE A 149 -5.50 11.71 -10.97
N GLY A 150 -6.59 12.43 -11.24
CA GLY A 150 -7.54 12.86 -10.23
C GLY A 150 -7.02 13.99 -9.36
N TYR A 151 -7.75 14.21 -8.26
CA TYR A 151 -7.40 15.17 -7.22
C TYR A 151 -6.17 14.71 -6.43
N ALA A 152 -5.40 15.68 -5.91
CA ALA A 152 -4.35 15.37 -4.94
C ALA A 152 -4.96 14.89 -3.62
N LEU A 153 -4.30 13.94 -2.98
CA LEU A 153 -4.74 13.31 -1.72
C LEU A 153 -3.78 13.57 -0.56
N THR A 154 -2.59 14.09 -0.86
CA THR A 154 -1.57 14.43 0.13
C THR A 154 -0.83 15.68 -0.33
N GLU A 155 -0.13 16.36 0.58
CA GLU A 155 1.02 17.18 0.20
C GLU A 155 2.23 16.27 -0.14
N PRO A 156 3.30 16.78 -0.77
CA PRO A 156 4.51 16.00 -0.97
C PRO A 156 5.17 15.62 0.36
N PHE A 157 5.53 14.34 0.53
CA PHE A 157 6.25 13.84 1.70
C PHE A 157 7.28 12.79 1.31
N VAL A 158 8.25 12.51 2.18
CA VAL A 158 9.28 11.50 1.93
C VAL A 158 8.72 10.12 2.26
N GLU A 159 8.86 9.18 1.32
CA GLU A 159 8.51 7.78 1.51
C GLU A 159 9.65 6.88 1.02
N THR A 160 9.96 5.84 1.80
CA THR A 160 10.96 4.84 1.42
C THR A 160 10.30 3.77 0.54
N ILE A 161 10.72 3.69 -0.72
CA ILE A 161 10.25 2.71 -1.71
C ILE A 161 11.45 1.87 -2.13
N GLU A 162 11.36 0.55 -1.97
CA GLU A 162 12.44 -0.40 -2.27
C GLU A 162 13.80 -0.02 -1.64
N GLY A 163 13.76 0.50 -0.41
CA GLY A 163 14.95 0.89 0.35
C GLY A 163 15.57 2.24 -0.05
N ARG A 164 14.88 3.04 -0.87
CA ARG A 164 15.30 4.39 -1.26
C ARG A 164 14.24 5.42 -0.91
N ASP A 165 14.67 6.58 -0.46
CA ASP A 165 13.79 7.68 -0.11
C ASP A 165 13.46 8.53 -1.33
N TYR A 166 12.17 8.71 -1.60
CA TYR A 166 11.68 9.59 -2.66
C TYR A 166 10.75 10.63 -2.06
N LEU A 167 10.76 11.84 -2.63
CA LEU A 167 9.66 12.78 -2.40
C LEU A 167 8.48 12.33 -3.27
N VAL A 168 7.39 11.96 -2.62
CA VAL A 168 6.20 11.42 -3.28
C VAL A 168 4.97 12.27 -3.00
N GLN A 169 4.02 12.23 -3.92
CA GLN A 169 2.69 12.78 -3.70
C GLN A 169 1.63 11.82 -4.25
N TYR A 170 0.61 11.55 -3.42
CA TYR A 170 -0.51 10.70 -3.82
C TYR A 170 -1.64 11.53 -4.41
N PHE A 171 -2.27 10.95 -5.41
CA PHE A 171 -3.46 11.42 -6.10
C PHE A 171 -4.49 10.29 -6.08
N GLU A 172 -5.74 10.57 -6.44
CA GLU A 172 -6.78 9.54 -6.49
C GLU A 172 -6.31 8.30 -7.26
N ARG A 173 -5.68 8.50 -8.43
CA ARG A 173 -5.36 7.41 -9.37
C ARG A 173 -3.88 7.05 -9.40
N ARG A 174 -2.97 7.86 -8.86
CA ARG A 174 -1.51 7.69 -9.02
C ARG A 174 -0.72 8.12 -7.78
N ARG A 175 0.49 7.57 -7.66
CA ARG A 175 1.57 8.12 -6.86
C ARG A 175 2.62 8.66 -7.81
N MET A 176 2.94 9.95 -7.67
CA MET A 176 4.05 10.58 -8.37
C MET A 176 5.28 10.53 -7.49
N GLU A 177 6.42 10.19 -8.07
CA GLU A 177 7.68 9.98 -7.39
C GLU A 177 8.74 10.88 -8.04
N LEU A 178 9.39 11.74 -7.25
CA LEU A 178 10.52 12.53 -7.73
C LEU A 178 11.80 11.71 -7.61
N HIS A 179 12.47 11.43 -8.73
CA HIS A 179 13.67 10.60 -8.80
C HIS A 179 14.96 11.45 -8.92
N PRO A 180 15.55 11.94 -7.81
CA PRO A 180 16.72 12.81 -7.83
C PRO A 180 17.98 12.14 -8.38
N GLU A 181 18.02 10.80 -8.37
CA GLU A 181 19.12 9.99 -8.88
C GLU A 181 19.21 9.98 -10.42
N LEU A 182 18.16 10.44 -11.11
CA LEU A 182 18.14 10.53 -12.57
C LEU A 182 18.39 11.97 -13.05
N PRO A 183 19.02 12.16 -14.23
CA PRO A 183 19.26 13.50 -14.78
C PRO A 183 17.99 14.36 -14.87
N GLY A 184 18.06 15.58 -14.34
CA GLY A 184 16.92 16.51 -14.31
C GLY A 184 15.91 16.26 -13.20
N ALA A 185 16.09 15.20 -12.38
CA ALA A 185 15.19 14.77 -11.33
C ALA A 185 13.72 14.69 -11.83
N PRO A 186 13.42 13.75 -12.74
CA PRO A 186 12.09 13.60 -13.34
C PRO A 186 11.07 13.07 -12.34
N ILE A 187 9.79 13.27 -12.67
CA ILE A 187 8.66 12.58 -12.02
C ILE A 187 8.42 11.27 -12.75
N LEU A 188 8.42 10.16 -12.02
CA LEU A 188 7.94 8.85 -12.48
C LEU A 188 6.64 8.48 -11.73
N LEU A 189 5.94 7.48 -12.25
CA LEU A 189 4.72 6.95 -11.65
C LEU A 189 5.01 5.62 -10.97
N GLY A 190 4.56 5.50 -9.73
CA GLY A 190 4.68 4.29 -8.92
C GLY A 190 3.97 3.09 -9.53
N LEU A 191 4.45 1.88 -9.18
CA LEU A 191 3.94 0.60 -9.65
C LEU A 191 2.65 0.19 -8.91
N LEU A 192 1.68 1.10 -8.80
CA LEU A 192 0.49 0.91 -7.96
C LEU A 192 -0.35 -0.30 -8.36
N GLY A 193 -0.34 -0.68 -9.64
CA GLY A 193 -1.05 -1.88 -10.09
C GLY A 193 -0.42 -3.17 -9.55
N ASN A 194 0.90 -3.21 -9.41
CA ASN A 194 1.60 -4.30 -8.72
C ASN A 194 1.35 -4.24 -7.22
N GLU A 195 1.58 -3.07 -6.60
CA GLU A 195 1.44 -2.87 -5.15
C GLU A 195 0.04 -3.21 -4.64
N VAL A 196 -1.01 -2.68 -5.27
CA VAL A 196 -2.39 -2.98 -4.84
C VAL A 196 -2.73 -4.47 -5.01
N GLN A 197 -2.31 -5.12 -6.10
CA GLN A 197 -2.62 -6.54 -6.32
C GLN A 197 -1.95 -7.46 -5.30
N THR A 198 -0.84 -7.04 -4.70
CA THR A 198 -0.15 -7.83 -3.68
C THR A 198 -1.06 -8.07 -2.45
N PHE A 199 -1.92 -7.12 -2.09
CA PHE A 199 -2.88 -7.25 -0.98
C PHE A 199 -4.07 -8.16 -1.27
N SER A 200 -4.41 -8.37 -2.55
CA SER A 200 -5.64 -9.08 -2.95
C SER A 200 -5.71 -10.53 -2.45
N THR A 201 -4.57 -11.21 -2.29
CA THR A 201 -4.52 -12.60 -1.81
C THR A 201 -4.98 -12.73 -0.36
N ASN A 202 -4.66 -11.76 0.50
CA ASN A 202 -5.06 -11.74 1.91
C ASN A 202 -6.55 -11.41 2.03
N ILE A 203 -7.00 -10.41 1.29
CA ILE A 203 -8.39 -9.92 1.33
C ILE A 203 -9.37 -11.01 0.88
N ASN A 204 -9.03 -11.75 -0.17
CA ASN A 204 -9.91 -12.78 -0.73
C ASN A 204 -10.19 -13.96 0.23
N ARG A 205 -9.47 -14.07 1.34
CA ARG A 205 -9.68 -15.11 2.37
C ARG A 205 -10.71 -14.71 3.43
N VAL A 206 -11.03 -13.43 3.55
CA VAL A 206 -11.90 -12.92 4.62
C VAL A 206 -13.36 -13.24 4.32
N THR A 207 -13.94 -14.17 5.09
CA THR A 207 -15.37 -14.50 5.03
C THR A 207 -16.05 -14.21 6.37
N GLY A 208 -17.37 -14.02 6.37
CA GLY A 208 -18.14 -13.81 7.60
C GLY A 208 -17.99 -14.96 8.60
N GLU A 209 -17.81 -16.18 8.11
CA GLU A 209 -17.52 -17.36 8.94
C GLU A 209 -16.17 -17.26 9.65
N CYS A 210 -15.14 -16.72 9.00
CA CYS A 210 -13.83 -16.64 9.65
C CYS A 210 -13.79 -15.61 10.78
N LEU A 211 -14.58 -14.53 10.70
CA LEU A 211 -14.71 -13.52 11.77
C LEU A 211 -15.61 -13.97 12.93
N ALA A 212 -16.31 -15.10 12.80
CA ALA A 212 -17.25 -15.60 13.81
C ALA A 212 -16.55 -16.01 15.13
N ASN A 213 -15.26 -16.31 15.09
CA ASN A 213 -14.50 -16.78 16.26
C ASN A 213 -13.91 -15.65 17.12
N MET A 214 -14.07 -14.38 16.72
CA MET A 214 -13.58 -13.25 17.50
C MET A 214 -14.40 -12.97 18.77
N ALA A 215 -13.73 -12.51 19.83
CA ALA A 215 -14.39 -11.94 21.00
C ALA A 215 -15.23 -10.70 20.61
N GLY A 216 -16.32 -10.44 21.35
CA GLY A 216 -17.31 -9.41 21.00
C GLY A 216 -16.72 -7.99 20.91
N GLU A 217 -15.90 -7.57 21.88
CA GLU A 217 -15.22 -6.26 21.83
C GLU A 217 -14.19 -6.19 20.70
N MET A 218 -13.43 -7.26 20.48
CA MET A 218 -12.45 -7.33 19.39
C MET A 218 -13.13 -7.22 18.02
N ARG A 219 -14.29 -7.86 17.83
CA ARG A 219 -15.07 -7.75 16.58
C ARG A 219 -15.61 -6.33 16.37
N ARG A 220 -16.07 -5.66 17.44
CA ARG A 220 -16.50 -4.25 17.37
C ARG A 220 -15.35 -3.33 16.99
N ALA A 221 -14.17 -3.51 17.60
CA ALA A 221 -12.98 -2.77 17.23
C ALA A 221 -12.56 -3.01 15.78
N TYR A 222 -12.54 -4.27 15.33
CA TYR A 222 -12.23 -4.64 13.94
C TYR A 222 -13.13 -3.91 12.94
N ALA A 223 -14.44 -3.82 13.22
CA ALA A 223 -15.39 -3.12 12.37
C ALA A 223 -15.19 -1.59 12.30
N LYS A 224 -14.43 -1.01 13.25
CA LYS A 224 -14.08 0.42 13.29
C LYS A 224 -12.76 0.74 12.60
N LEU A 225 -11.94 -0.26 12.30
CA LEU A 225 -10.68 -0.04 11.58
C LEU A 225 -10.98 0.42 10.15
N THR A 226 -10.09 1.23 9.61
CA THR A 226 -10.09 1.50 8.16
C THR A 226 -9.53 0.27 7.45
N THR A 227 -10.28 -0.28 6.49
CA THR A 227 -9.84 -1.41 5.65
C THR A 227 -9.33 -2.60 6.47
N PRO A 228 -10.14 -3.14 7.40
CA PRO A 228 -9.71 -4.22 8.30
C PRO A 228 -9.43 -5.54 7.56
N GLU A 229 -9.93 -5.70 6.33
CA GLU A 229 -9.75 -6.90 5.52
C GLU A 229 -8.28 -7.20 5.20
N VAL A 230 -7.37 -6.22 5.31
CA VAL A 230 -5.92 -6.44 5.12
C VAL A 230 -5.30 -7.31 6.20
N LEU A 231 -5.92 -7.38 7.38
CA LEU A 231 -5.49 -8.30 8.44
C LEU A 231 -5.73 -9.76 8.06
N GLY A 232 -6.66 -10.07 7.15
CA GLY A 232 -7.03 -11.44 6.83
C GLY A 232 -7.94 -12.08 7.87
N CYS A 233 -7.90 -13.41 8.00
CA CYS A 233 -8.75 -14.13 8.95
C CYS A 233 -8.06 -14.28 10.32
N PRO A 234 -8.83 -14.22 11.42
CA PRO A 234 -8.28 -14.45 12.75
C PRO A 234 -7.91 -15.91 12.95
N ALA A 235 -6.77 -16.16 13.60
CA ALA A 235 -6.41 -17.46 14.11
C ALA A 235 -7.37 -17.88 15.23
N LEU A 236 -7.58 -19.19 15.43
CA LEU A 236 -8.44 -19.70 16.51
C LEU A 236 -7.88 -19.41 17.92
N TYR A 237 -6.61 -19.05 18.01
CA TYR A 237 -5.95 -18.71 19.26
C TYR A 237 -6.19 -17.25 19.64
N ALA A 238 -6.93 -17.03 20.73
CA ALA A 238 -7.32 -15.70 21.22
C ALA A 238 -7.26 -15.65 22.77
N PRO A 239 -6.06 -15.61 23.36
CA PRO A 239 -5.92 -15.56 24.81
C PRO A 239 -6.41 -14.20 25.35
N ASN A 240 -7.03 -14.25 26.53
CA ASN A 240 -7.65 -13.10 27.18
C ASN A 240 -7.40 -13.09 28.68
N GLY A 241 -7.52 -11.91 29.30
CA GLY A 241 -7.29 -11.74 30.74
C GLY A 241 -5.81 -11.90 31.14
N MET A 242 -4.89 -11.76 30.18
CA MET A 242 -3.45 -11.83 30.45
C MET A 242 -2.99 -10.57 31.18
N ALA A 243 -1.91 -10.69 31.96
CA ALA A 243 -1.27 -9.51 32.51
C ALA A 243 -0.77 -8.62 31.36
N ALA A 244 -1.01 -7.32 31.49
CA ALA A 244 -0.53 -6.32 30.56
C ALA A 244 0.01 -5.12 31.32
N SER A 245 0.89 -4.36 30.70
CA SER A 245 1.37 -3.09 31.21
C SER A 245 1.33 -2.07 30.09
N ILE A 246 0.96 -0.85 30.41
CA ILE A 246 1.00 0.28 29.49
C ILE A 246 1.63 1.47 30.19
N GLN A 247 2.54 2.16 29.52
CA GLN A 247 3.05 3.45 30.00
C GLN A 247 2.82 4.52 28.95
N ARG A 248 2.19 5.61 29.36
CA ARG A 248 1.95 6.77 28.51
C ARG A 248 3.21 7.60 28.38
N MET A 249 3.47 8.00 27.15
CA MET A 249 4.62 8.78 26.75
C MET A 249 4.17 10.15 26.24
N GLU A 250 5.10 11.08 26.08
CA GLU A 250 4.79 12.39 25.48
C GLU A 250 4.11 12.24 24.11
N ARG A 251 4.49 11.20 23.35
CA ARG A 251 4.17 11.07 21.91
C ARG A 251 3.78 9.65 21.52
N GLY A 252 3.05 8.99 22.41
CA GLY A 252 2.60 7.64 22.20
C GLY A 252 2.48 6.84 23.50
N GLU A 253 2.55 5.53 23.36
CA GLU A 253 2.35 4.56 24.44
C GLU A 253 3.32 3.40 24.25
N MET A 254 3.92 2.91 25.33
CA MET A 254 4.64 1.64 25.36
C MET A 254 3.73 0.59 26.00
N ILE A 255 3.56 -0.54 25.31
CA ILE A 255 2.59 -1.58 25.67
C ILE A 255 3.32 -2.91 25.75
N TRP A 256 3.09 -3.64 26.83
CA TRP A 256 3.58 -5.00 27.04
C TRP A 256 2.41 -5.88 27.47
N PHE A 257 2.44 -7.16 27.10
CA PHE A 257 1.54 -8.17 27.61
C PHE A 257 2.24 -9.51 27.74
N ASP A 258 1.79 -10.29 28.73
CA ASP A 258 2.22 -11.65 29.00
C ASP A 258 1.71 -12.57 27.90
N ALA A 259 2.44 -12.58 26.79
CA ALA A 259 2.11 -13.37 25.61
C ALA A 259 2.64 -14.80 25.80
N PRO A 260 1.78 -15.83 25.74
CA PRO A 260 2.25 -17.20 25.72
C PRO A 260 3.09 -17.47 24.46
N ASP A 261 4.20 -18.19 24.62
CA ASP A 261 5.13 -18.57 23.55
C ASP A 261 4.36 -19.13 22.34
N GLY A 262 4.29 -18.36 21.26
CA GLY A 262 3.46 -18.70 20.11
C GLY A 262 3.91 -18.04 18.81
N PRO A 263 3.93 -18.77 17.68
CA PRO A 263 4.28 -18.19 16.39
C PRO A 263 3.21 -17.19 15.94
N ILE A 264 3.65 -16.02 15.46
CA ILE A 264 2.84 -15.05 14.73
C ILE A 264 3.39 -14.84 13.32
N PRO A 265 2.60 -14.31 12.37
CA PRO A 265 3.15 -13.84 11.11
C PRO A 265 4.27 -12.81 11.37
N GLY A 266 5.49 -13.14 10.95
CA GLY A 266 6.68 -12.30 11.15
C GLY A 266 7.54 -12.61 12.39
N GLY A 267 7.21 -13.61 13.23
CA GLY A 267 8.06 -13.99 14.36
C GLY A 267 7.40 -14.88 15.41
N VAL A 268 7.85 -14.76 16.65
CA VAL A 268 7.22 -15.35 17.84
C VAL A 268 6.82 -14.18 18.73
N LEU A 269 5.60 -14.17 19.27
CA LEU A 269 5.25 -13.25 20.36
C LEU A 269 5.88 -13.81 21.65
N ASN A 270 7.19 -13.62 21.80
CA ASN A 270 7.84 -13.70 23.11
C ASN A 270 7.69 -12.35 23.79
N ASP A 271 7.93 -12.25 25.10
CA ASP A 271 7.92 -11.01 25.90
C ASP A 271 8.27 -9.74 25.08
N MET A 272 7.26 -9.06 24.53
CA MET A 272 7.46 -8.01 23.53
C MET A 272 6.87 -6.70 24.03
N ILE A 273 7.63 -5.64 23.83
CA ILE A 273 7.21 -4.27 24.04
C ILE A 273 6.88 -3.66 22.68
N PHE A 274 5.66 -3.15 22.57
CA PHE A 274 5.18 -2.38 21.43
C PHE A 274 5.28 -0.90 21.77
N GLY A 275 6.09 -0.15 21.01
CA GLY A 275 6.07 1.31 21.03
C GLY A 275 5.09 1.81 19.98
N TYR A 276 3.88 2.21 20.41
CA TYR A 276 2.94 2.96 19.58
C TYR A 276 3.35 4.43 19.59
N ILE A 277 3.66 5.00 18.42
CA ILE A 277 4.18 6.36 18.28
C ILE A 277 3.18 7.20 17.49
N GLN A 278 2.71 8.27 18.11
CA GLN A 278 1.83 9.24 17.47
C GLN A 278 2.11 10.64 18.04
N TRP A 279 2.74 11.48 17.25
CA TRP A 279 3.04 12.86 17.64
C TRP A 279 1.91 13.80 17.25
N PRO A 280 1.68 14.87 18.02
CA PRO A 280 0.90 16.00 17.53
C PRO A 280 1.48 16.52 16.20
N GLY A 281 0.67 16.52 15.14
CA GLY A 281 1.07 17.00 13.81
C GLY A 281 1.72 15.95 12.90
N GLN A 282 2.01 14.73 13.38
CA GLN A 282 2.41 13.63 12.49
C GLN A 282 1.19 13.11 11.74
N LEU A 283 1.36 12.85 10.44
CA LEU A 283 0.24 12.48 9.55
C LEU A 283 -0.33 11.10 9.92
N LEU A 284 0.54 10.21 10.38
CA LEU A 284 0.25 8.79 10.55
C LEU A 284 1.00 8.27 11.77
N ALA A 285 0.32 7.49 12.59
CA ALA A 285 0.99 6.75 13.66
C ALA A 285 1.96 5.71 13.07
N SER A 286 2.99 5.38 13.83
CA SER A 286 3.91 4.29 13.54
C SER A 286 4.06 3.39 14.76
N TYR A 287 4.63 2.20 14.56
CA TYR A 287 4.95 1.32 15.67
C TYR A 287 6.32 0.68 15.50
N ARG A 288 6.93 0.31 16.63
CA ARG A 288 8.14 -0.50 16.68
C ARG A 288 8.00 -1.55 17.78
N ASN A 289 8.64 -2.69 17.56
CA ASN A 289 8.63 -3.81 18.48
C ASN A 289 10.01 -4.00 19.09
N TYR A 290 10.06 -4.41 20.36
CA TYR A 290 11.28 -4.62 21.12
C TYR A 290 11.14 -5.87 21.98
N ASP A 291 12.19 -6.67 22.05
CA ASP A 291 12.26 -7.75 23.05
C ASP A 291 12.34 -7.14 24.45
N ASP A 292 11.49 -7.59 25.36
CA ASP A 292 11.65 -7.29 26.78
C ASP A 292 12.77 -8.15 27.35
N THR A 293 13.89 -7.49 27.62
CA THR A 293 15.10 -8.14 28.16
C THR A 293 15.34 -7.75 29.61
N TRP A 294 14.40 -7.04 30.25
CA TRP A 294 14.57 -6.57 31.61
C TRP A 294 14.40 -7.71 32.62
N GLN A 295 15.31 -7.78 33.58
CA GLN A 295 15.35 -8.82 34.60
C GLN A 295 15.20 -8.21 35.99
N GLU A 296 14.17 -8.67 36.71
CA GLU A 296 13.89 -8.20 38.07
C GLU A 296 15.07 -8.48 39.01
N GLY A 297 15.47 -7.46 39.78
CA GLY A 297 16.59 -7.53 40.71
C GLY A 297 17.98 -7.48 40.07
N VAL A 298 18.08 -7.49 38.74
CA VAL A 298 19.35 -7.37 37.99
C VAL A 298 19.44 -6.01 37.30
N ASP A 299 18.42 -5.65 36.52
CA ASP A 299 18.35 -4.39 35.81
C ASP A 299 17.75 -3.28 36.69
N PRO A 300 18.13 -2.01 36.49
CA PRO A 300 17.54 -0.90 37.24
C PRO A 300 16.06 -0.71 36.86
N GLU A 301 15.27 -0.25 37.84
CA GLU A 301 13.84 0.05 37.67
C GLU A 301 13.59 1.24 36.72
N VAL A 302 14.53 2.19 36.70
CA VAL A 302 14.53 3.34 35.78
C VAL A 302 15.92 3.51 35.19
N PRO A 303 16.04 3.85 33.90
CA PRO A 303 17.33 4.01 33.26
C PRO A 303 18.04 5.28 33.78
N PRO A 304 19.38 5.38 33.68
CA PRO A 304 20.18 6.45 34.29
C PRO A 304 20.14 7.76 33.49
N PHE A 305 18.95 8.21 33.13
CA PHE A 305 18.71 9.47 32.42
C PHE A 305 17.90 10.43 33.29
N THR A 306 18.25 11.72 33.26
CA THR A 306 17.54 12.75 34.03
C THR A 306 16.38 13.30 33.22
N ALA A 307 15.15 13.03 33.64
CA ALA A 307 13.95 13.53 32.98
C ALA A 307 13.75 15.03 33.24
N PRO A 308 13.18 15.79 32.28
CA PRO A 308 12.73 17.16 32.51
C PRO A 308 11.65 17.24 33.59
N VAL A 309 11.44 18.44 34.14
CA VAL A 309 10.41 18.69 35.15
C VAL A 309 9.03 18.28 34.63
N GLY A 310 8.32 17.45 35.41
CA GLY A 310 6.98 16.96 35.07
C GLY A 310 6.96 15.72 34.16
N LEU A 311 8.13 15.21 33.77
CA LEU A 311 8.30 14.00 32.97
C LEU A 311 9.12 12.96 33.74
N TYR A 312 9.13 11.73 33.23
CA TYR A 312 9.71 10.57 33.91
C TYR A 312 10.52 9.71 32.93
N ALA A 313 11.57 9.07 33.44
CA ALA A 313 12.21 7.99 32.72
C ALA A 313 11.25 6.77 32.69
N PRO A 314 11.14 6.03 31.57
CA PRO A 314 10.21 4.91 31.51
C PRO A 314 10.60 3.77 32.47
N TRP A 315 9.60 3.03 32.92
CA TRP A 315 9.71 2.06 34.01
C TRP A 315 10.06 0.66 33.49
N ARG A 316 10.99 -0.06 34.16
CA ARG A 316 11.36 -1.47 33.90
C ARG A 316 11.71 -1.77 32.44
N GLY A 317 11.10 -2.82 31.86
CA GLY A 317 11.27 -3.23 30.47
C GLY A 317 11.15 -2.07 29.48
N PHE A 318 10.16 -1.19 29.68
CA PHE A 318 10.02 0.01 28.86
C PHE A 318 11.23 0.93 28.97
N GLY A 319 11.75 1.13 30.18
CA GLY A 319 12.96 1.89 30.44
C GLY A 319 14.20 1.33 29.75
N LYS A 320 14.37 0.00 29.79
CA LYS A 320 15.50 -0.69 29.13
C LYS A 320 15.43 -0.58 27.61
N ALA A 321 14.26 -0.85 27.01
CA ALA A 321 14.06 -0.71 25.57
C ALA A 321 14.29 0.73 25.10
N TRP A 322 13.71 1.70 25.81
CA TRP A 322 13.87 3.14 25.55
C TRP A 322 15.32 3.64 25.73
N ALA A 323 16.07 3.09 26.70
CA ALA A 323 17.46 3.46 26.91
C ALA A 323 18.37 2.98 25.76
N ASN A 324 18.12 1.76 25.28
CA ASN A 324 18.96 1.07 24.30
C ASN A 324 18.73 1.52 22.84
N ASP A 325 17.60 2.17 22.54
CA ASP A 325 17.29 2.69 21.21
C ASP A 325 17.14 4.23 21.25
N SER A 326 18.15 4.95 20.75
CA SER A 326 18.10 6.41 20.66
C SER A 326 17.02 6.91 19.71
N VAL A 327 16.71 6.16 18.64
CA VAL A 327 15.65 6.51 17.69
C VAL A 327 14.30 6.41 18.38
N LEU A 328 14.05 5.33 19.13
CA LEU A 328 12.84 5.23 19.96
C LEU A 328 12.73 6.40 20.91
N ARG A 329 13.79 6.69 21.66
CA ARG A 329 13.79 7.78 22.66
C ARG A 329 13.49 9.13 22.04
N GLU A 330 14.12 9.45 20.91
CA GLU A 330 13.84 10.67 20.16
C GLU A 330 12.40 10.68 19.64
N GLN A 331 11.90 9.54 19.17
CA GLN A 331 10.55 9.38 18.64
C GLN A 331 9.47 9.46 19.75
N ILE A 332 9.43 8.54 20.70
CA ILE A 332 8.30 8.45 21.62
C ILE A 332 8.35 9.49 22.77
N GLY A 333 9.54 10.04 23.07
CA GLY A 333 9.74 11.02 24.14
C GLY A 333 9.83 10.40 25.53
N TRP A 334 9.67 11.22 26.57
CA TRP A 334 9.68 10.78 27.97
C TRP A 334 8.34 10.19 28.40
N ALA A 335 8.32 9.46 29.51
CA ALA A 335 7.06 9.05 30.12
C ALA A 335 6.38 10.26 30.78
N ILE A 336 5.05 10.33 30.69
CA ILE A 336 4.25 11.39 31.34
C ILE A 336 3.69 10.94 32.70
N GLU A 337 4.01 9.71 33.09
CA GLU A 337 3.63 9.11 34.36
C GLU A 337 4.82 8.34 34.97
N PRO A 338 4.94 8.34 36.31
CA PRO A 338 6.13 7.82 36.99
C PRO A 338 6.30 6.30 36.90
N GLN A 339 5.20 5.56 36.73
CA GLN A 339 5.21 4.11 36.64
C GLN A 339 4.25 3.65 35.55
N ALA A 340 4.61 2.53 34.92
CA ALA A 340 3.71 1.82 34.04
C ALA A 340 2.46 1.36 34.80
N GLN A 341 1.32 1.39 34.12
CA GLN A 341 0.06 0.94 34.68
C GLN A 341 -0.19 -0.52 34.33
N THR A 342 -0.28 -1.37 35.35
CA THR A 342 -0.70 -2.77 35.17
C THR A 342 -2.16 -2.83 34.78
N ARG A 343 -2.45 -3.71 33.82
CA ARG A 343 -3.75 -3.94 33.18
C ARG A 343 -3.95 -5.41 32.92
N LEU A 344 -5.17 -5.73 32.50
CA LEU A 344 -5.45 -6.97 31.79
C LEU A 344 -5.50 -6.67 30.29
N GLY A 345 -5.12 -7.66 29.49
CA GLY A 345 -5.18 -7.57 28.04
C GLY A 345 -5.73 -8.83 27.39
N GLU A 346 -6.07 -8.70 26.13
CA GLU A 346 -6.31 -9.81 25.22
C GLU A 346 -5.71 -9.49 23.85
N TYR A 347 -5.39 -10.51 23.07
CA TYR A 347 -4.96 -10.31 21.69
C TYR A 347 -5.59 -11.32 20.74
N GLN A 348 -5.67 -10.93 19.48
CA GLN A 348 -6.16 -11.74 18.38
C GLN A 348 -5.16 -11.69 17.24
N ILE A 349 -4.58 -12.84 16.90
CA ILE A 349 -3.69 -12.98 15.74
C ILE A 349 -4.55 -13.10 14.48
N PHE A 350 -4.08 -12.51 13.39
CA PHE A 350 -4.61 -12.65 12.04
C PHE A 350 -3.50 -13.02 11.06
N ASP A 351 -3.85 -13.48 9.86
CA ASP A 351 -2.89 -13.82 8.80
C ASP A 351 -1.90 -12.67 8.46
N GLY A 352 -2.37 -11.42 8.54
CA GLY A 352 -1.63 -10.20 8.17
C GLY A 352 -1.35 -9.25 9.33
N GLY A 353 -1.59 -9.66 10.58
CA GLY A 353 -1.32 -8.79 11.73
C GLY A 353 -1.89 -9.27 13.06
N LEU A 354 -2.04 -8.32 13.99
CA LEU A 354 -2.38 -8.54 15.39
C LEU A 354 -3.32 -7.43 15.87
N LEU A 355 -4.36 -7.80 16.60
CA LEU A 355 -5.08 -6.85 17.45
C LEU A 355 -4.71 -7.10 18.91
N VAL A 356 -4.42 -6.04 19.65
CA VAL A 356 -4.15 -6.06 21.09
C VAL A 356 -5.14 -5.14 21.77
N ARG A 357 -5.90 -5.64 22.75
CA ARG A 357 -6.77 -4.83 23.60
C ARG A 357 -6.18 -4.69 24.98
N ILE A 358 -6.07 -3.45 25.44
CA ILE A 358 -5.75 -3.11 26.83
C ILE A 358 -7.05 -2.72 27.54
N TYR A 359 -7.35 -3.42 28.64
CA TYR A 359 -8.60 -3.20 29.36
C TYR A 359 -8.51 -1.87 30.10
N GLU A 360 -9.61 -1.12 30.10
CA GLU A 360 -9.73 0.12 30.86
C GLU A 360 -10.98 0.07 31.74
N PRO A 361 -10.90 0.47 33.02
CA PRO A 361 -12.05 0.43 33.92
C PRO A 361 -13.22 1.24 33.39
N GLY A 362 -14.41 0.63 33.34
CA GLY A 362 -15.65 1.32 32.95
C GLY A 362 -15.81 1.57 31.44
N THR A 363 -14.93 1.03 30.59
CA THR A 363 -15.02 1.13 29.13
C THR A 363 -14.82 -0.23 28.45
N GLY A 364 -14.96 -0.27 27.12
CA GLY A 364 -14.58 -1.43 26.30
C GLY A 364 -13.06 -1.62 26.18
N GLY A 365 -12.22 -0.81 26.81
CA GLY A 365 -10.77 -0.80 26.62
C GLY A 365 -10.33 -0.11 25.32
N THR A 366 -9.03 -0.06 25.08
CA THR A 366 -8.43 0.47 23.84
C THR A 366 -7.84 -0.68 23.05
N VAL A 367 -8.13 -0.73 21.74
CA VAL A 367 -7.59 -1.73 20.80
C VAL A 367 -6.56 -1.08 19.88
N TYR A 368 -5.40 -1.71 19.79
CA TYR A 368 -4.31 -1.40 18.88
C TYR A 368 -4.28 -2.47 17.80
N ALA A 369 -4.34 -2.05 16.55
CA ALA A 369 -4.16 -2.92 15.40
C ALA A 369 -2.76 -2.72 14.86
N PHE A 370 -1.98 -3.79 14.80
CA PHE A 370 -0.65 -3.82 14.22
C PHE A 370 -0.68 -4.70 12.98
N GLY A 371 -0.34 -4.15 11.83
CA GLY A 371 -0.31 -4.86 10.57
C GLY A 371 1.03 -4.65 9.87
N GLY A 372 1.37 -5.59 8.99
CA GLY A 372 2.57 -5.50 8.16
C GLY A 372 2.31 -6.04 6.77
N TYR A 373 2.66 -5.27 5.74
CA TYR A 373 2.67 -5.77 4.37
C TYR A 373 3.86 -5.22 3.59
N GLY A 374 4.76 -6.10 3.14
CA GLY A 374 6.03 -5.68 2.55
C GLY A 374 6.83 -4.80 3.51
N ASN A 375 7.12 -3.56 3.11
CA ASN A 375 7.83 -2.58 3.94
C ASN A 375 6.90 -1.65 4.74
N PHE A 376 5.58 -1.84 4.68
CA PHE A 376 4.63 -1.00 5.39
C PHE A 376 4.40 -1.53 6.80
N SER A 377 4.83 -0.77 7.80
CA SER A 377 4.37 -0.90 9.18
C SER A 377 3.08 -0.12 9.35
N MET A 378 1.97 -0.82 9.57
CA MET A 378 0.63 -0.26 9.64
C MET A 378 0.13 -0.30 11.08
N VAL A 379 -0.40 0.80 11.60
CA VAL A 379 -0.97 0.83 12.94
C VAL A 379 -2.24 1.67 13.02
N GLN A 380 -3.24 1.18 13.75
CA GLN A 380 -4.43 1.93 14.11
C GLN A 380 -4.75 1.76 15.59
N ARG A 381 -5.40 2.77 16.16
CA ARG A 381 -5.88 2.77 17.54
C ARG A 381 -7.36 3.09 17.54
N VAL A 382 -8.17 2.22 18.13
CA VAL A 382 -9.63 2.35 18.17
C VAL A 382 -10.17 1.96 19.54
N VAL A 383 -11.30 2.54 19.92
CA VAL A 383 -12.08 2.12 21.09
C VAL A 383 -13.29 1.31 20.59
N PRO A 384 -13.54 0.07 21.09
CA PRO A 384 -14.63 -0.80 20.67
C PRO A 384 -16.02 -0.17 20.64
#